data_AF-A0A3M2DBQ6-F1
#
_entry.id   AF-A0A3M2DBQ6-F1
#
_cell.length_a   1.000
_cell.length_b   1.000
_cell.length_c   1.000
_cell.angle_alpha   90.00
_cell.angle_beta   90.00
_cell.angle_gamma   90.00
#
_symmetry.space_group_name_H-M   'P 1'
#
loop_
_entity.id
_entity.type
_entity.pdbx_description
1 polymer ?
#
loop_
_entity_poly.entity_id
_entity_poly.type
_entity_poly.pdbx_seq_one_letter_code
_entity_poly.pdbx_strand_id
1 'polypeptide(L)'
;MGGAFVAVADDPTALHFNPAGIALIPGSVVLAGAEYVYAPRTYTPMSAQCDADPEFAACQPQSATVQQPVPVVGWVSRLDDDGVPSRLAFGVGAWATFGGRVEYDRFVDDQGRPLDDIPAINRSSNFTIEVVPGVAYEVNDVLALGFAFRLGIGVFDADTTARPSDAVLSASGIGVAATAGAMVKLSRSFRIGVAYRTPLTNKLTGDGTVDTGREIAVDVKVDQQW
;
A
#
# COMPACT_ATOMS: atom_id res chain seq x y z
N MET A 1 -15.82 -7.34 1.18
CA MET A 1 -17.04 -6.75 0.57
C MET A 1 -16.98 -6.60 -0.96
N GLY A 2 -16.13 -7.33 -1.70
CA GLY A 2 -16.09 -7.21 -3.18
C GLY A 2 -15.92 -5.78 -3.72
N GLY A 3 -15.27 -4.88 -2.95
CA GLY A 3 -15.10 -3.47 -3.30
C GLY A 3 -16.27 -2.52 -2.95
N ALA A 4 -17.43 -3.02 -2.53
CA ALA A 4 -18.63 -2.21 -2.30
C ALA A 4 -18.67 -1.44 -0.95
N PHE A 5 -17.54 -1.26 -0.27
CA PHE A 5 -17.50 -0.71 1.09
C PHE A 5 -17.88 0.78 1.16
N VAL A 6 -17.85 1.50 0.02
CA VAL A 6 -18.28 2.91 -0.09
C VAL A 6 -19.71 3.13 0.44
N ALA A 7 -20.60 2.14 0.32
CA ALA A 7 -21.98 2.21 0.80
C ALA A 7 -22.21 1.56 2.18
N VAL A 8 -21.24 0.78 2.67
CA VAL A 8 -21.30 0.09 3.98
C VAL A 8 -20.74 1.04 5.04
N ALA A 9 -19.43 1.32 4.94
CA ALA A 9 -18.69 2.34 5.68
C ALA A 9 -19.08 2.43 7.17
N ASP A 10 -19.10 1.29 7.86
CA ASP A 10 -19.67 1.11 9.20
C ASP A 10 -18.63 0.83 10.29
N ASP A 11 -17.34 0.95 9.97
CA ASP A 11 -16.22 0.83 10.90
C ASP A 11 -15.17 1.95 10.66
N PRO A 12 -14.10 2.07 11.49
CA PRO A 12 -13.07 3.10 11.30
C PRO A 12 -12.38 3.13 9.92
N THR A 13 -12.40 2.03 9.15
CA THR A 13 -11.86 2.02 7.77
C THR A 13 -12.72 2.83 6.80
N ALA A 14 -13.92 3.25 7.19
CA ALA A 14 -14.73 4.20 6.43
C ALA A 14 -13.94 5.47 6.06
N LEU A 15 -13.01 5.90 6.92
CA LEU A 15 -12.08 7.01 6.63
C LEU A 15 -11.29 6.82 5.31
N HIS A 16 -11.00 5.57 4.93
CA HIS A 16 -10.36 5.20 3.67
C HIS A 16 -11.32 5.24 2.48
N PHE A 17 -12.49 4.62 2.63
CA PHE A 17 -13.39 4.30 1.52
C PHE A 17 -14.48 5.36 1.30
N ASN A 18 -15.15 5.79 2.37
CA ASN A 18 -16.15 6.85 2.35
C ASN A 18 -16.25 7.50 3.74
N PRO A 19 -15.59 8.65 3.98
CA PRO A 19 -15.56 9.26 5.30
C PRO A 19 -16.94 9.68 5.81
N ALA A 20 -17.96 9.86 4.95
CA ALA A 20 -19.32 10.15 5.41
C ALA A 20 -19.91 9.02 6.28
N GLY A 21 -19.41 7.79 6.12
CA GLY A 21 -19.84 6.63 6.89
C GLY A 21 -19.60 6.75 8.39
N ILE A 22 -18.53 7.45 8.82
CA ILE A 22 -18.21 7.56 10.26
C ILE A 22 -19.27 8.35 11.03
N ALA A 23 -20.03 9.23 10.37
CA ALA A 23 -21.16 9.92 10.99
C ALA A 23 -22.30 8.94 11.36
N LEU A 24 -22.31 7.74 10.79
CA LEU A 24 -23.35 6.74 11.01
C LEU A 24 -22.98 5.71 12.08
N ILE A 25 -21.74 5.76 12.57
CA ILE A 25 -21.24 4.87 13.60
C ILE A 25 -21.63 5.44 14.97
N PRO A 26 -22.38 4.70 15.80
CA PRO A 26 -22.79 5.19 17.11
C PRO A 26 -21.62 5.14 18.10
N GLY A 27 -21.44 6.23 18.86
CA GLY A 27 -20.47 6.32 19.94
C GLY A 27 -19.02 6.27 19.45
N SER A 28 -18.14 5.70 20.28
CA SER A 28 -16.71 5.56 20.01
C SER A 28 -16.35 4.11 19.68
N VAL A 29 -15.70 3.89 18.54
CA VAL A 29 -15.27 2.57 18.08
C VAL A 29 -13.78 2.58 17.81
N VAL A 30 -13.09 1.55 18.32
CA VAL A 30 -11.69 1.26 18.01
C VAL A 30 -11.64 0.02 17.14
N LEU A 31 -10.80 0.06 16.11
CA LEU A 31 -10.43 -1.06 15.27
C LEU A 31 -8.94 -1.32 15.44
N ALA A 32 -8.58 -2.58 15.67
CA ALA A 32 -7.21 -3.06 15.58
C ALA A 32 -7.23 -4.45 14.95
N GLY A 33 -6.43 -4.64 13.92
CA GLY A 33 -6.36 -5.91 13.19
C GLY A 33 -5.14 -5.97 12.29
N ALA A 34 -5.02 -7.05 11.55
CA ALA A 34 -4.04 -7.19 10.50
C ALA A 34 -4.56 -8.14 9.41
N GLU A 35 -4.13 -7.89 8.18
CA GLU A 35 -4.27 -8.84 7.08
C GLU A 35 -2.95 -9.61 6.90
N TYR A 36 -3.01 -10.90 6.61
CA TYR A 36 -1.82 -11.69 6.32
C TYR A 36 -1.73 -11.93 4.81
N VAL A 37 -0.76 -11.29 4.17
CA VAL A 37 -0.51 -11.44 2.74
C VAL A 37 0.41 -12.63 2.52
N TYR A 38 -0.10 -13.64 1.81
CA TYR A 38 0.66 -14.78 1.28
C TYR A 38 0.64 -14.70 -0.25
N ALA A 39 1.77 -14.33 -0.86
CA ALA A 39 1.86 -14.11 -2.30
C ALA A 39 3.01 -14.92 -2.91
N PRO A 40 2.75 -16.16 -3.35
CA PRO A 40 3.71 -16.95 -4.10
C PRO A 40 3.83 -16.40 -5.53
N ARG A 41 5.06 -16.28 -6.01
CA ARG A 41 5.42 -15.81 -7.36
C ARG A 41 6.46 -16.76 -7.92
N THR A 42 6.33 -17.10 -9.18
CA THR A 42 7.33 -17.89 -9.89
C THR A 42 7.67 -17.19 -11.19
N TYR A 43 8.95 -17.17 -11.54
CA TYR A 43 9.38 -16.77 -12.87
C TYR A 43 10.48 -17.71 -13.35
N THR A 44 10.62 -17.85 -14.66
CA THR A 44 11.77 -18.53 -15.26
C THR A 44 12.57 -17.47 -16.00
N PRO A 45 13.85 -17.26 -15.65
CA PRO A 45 14.70 -16.32 -16.38
C PRO A 45 14.87 -16.77 -17.83
N MET A 46 15.15 -15.81 -18.71
CA MET A 46 15.48 -16.09 -20.10
C MET A 46 16.98 -15.88 -20.30
N SER A 47 17.69 -16.94 -20.70
CA SER A 47 19.11 -16.87 -21.06
C SER A 47 19.35 -17.52 -22.41
N ALA A 48 20.24 -16.94 -23.22
CA ALA A 48 20.70 -17.54 -24.46
C ALA A 48 21.47 -18.86 -24.23
N GLN A 49 21.92 -19.11 -23.00
CA GLN A 49 22.56 -20.37 -22.61
C GLN A 49 21.57 -21.53 -22.48
N CYS A 50 20.27 -21.26 -22.36
CA CYS A 50 19.27 -22.31 -22.18
C CYS A 50 19.10 -23.23 -23.40
N ASP A 51 19.48 -22.78 -24.59
CA ASP A 51 19.48 -23.61 -25.80
C ASP A 51 20.62 -24.63 -25.80
N ALA A 52 21.75 -24.29 -25.15
CA ALA A 52 22.95 -25.12 -25.10
C ALA A 52 23.01 -26.00 -23.84
N ASP A 53 22.48 -25.49 -22.73
CA ASP A 53 22.42 -26.18 -21.43
C ASP A 53 21.09 -25.88 -20.73
N PRO A 54 20.08 -26.76 -20.87
CA PRO A 54 18.79 -26.61 -20.20
C PRO A 54 18.87 -26.73 -18.68
N GLU A 55 19.93 -27.33 -18.13
CA GLU A 55 20.13 -27.50 -16.69
C GLU A 55 20.82 -26.30 -16.03
N PHE A 56 21.30 -25.35 -16.84
CA PHE A 56 21.88 -24.11 -16.35
C PHE A 56 20.92 -23.37 -15.39
N ALA A 57 21.46 -22.85 -14.29
CA ALA A 57 20.66 -22.30 -13.18
C ALA A 57 19.66 -21.22 -13.62
N ALA A 58 20.02 -20.38 -14.61
CA ALA A 58 19.13 -19.35 -15.16
C ALA A 58 17.94 -19.90 -15.99
N CYS A 59 17.93 -21.19 -16.32
CA CYS A 59 16.89 -21.86 -17.09
C CYS A 59 15.86 -22.57 -16.20
N GLN A 60 16.13 -22.64 -14.90
CA GLN A 60 15.25 -23.26 -13.91
C GLN A 60 14.27 -22.23 -13.31
N PRO A 61 13.02 -22.62 -13.04
CA PRO A 61 12.05 -21.74 -12.39
C PRO A 61 12.51 -21.30 -11.00
N GLN A 62 12.45 -20.00 -10.75
CA GLN A 62 12.68 -19.37 -9.46
C GLN A 62 11.34 -19.09 -8.78
N SER A 63 11.27 -19.31 -7.48
CA SER A 63 10.06 -19.04 -6.69
C SER A 63 10.36 -18.08 -5.55
N ALA A 64 9.49 -17.08 -5.37
CA ALA A 64 9.52 -16.14 -4.27
C ALA A 64 8.15 -16.15 -3.60
N THR A 65 8.11 -16.33 -2.28
CA THR A 65 6.86 -16.24 -1.53
C THR A 65 6.97 -15.11 -0.53
N VAL A 66 6.15 -14.07 -0.71
CA VAL A 66 6.02 -13.01 0.30
C VAL A 66 5.04 -13.46 1.38
N GLN A 67 5.49 -13.36 2.63
CA GLN A 67 4.69 -13.53 3.83
C GLN A 67 4.76 -12.24 4.65
N GLN A 68 3.68 -11.46 4.67
CA GLN A 68 3.69 -10.12 5.27
C GLN A 68 2.40 -9.87 6.05
N PRO A 69 2.46 -9.72 7.39
CA PRO A 69 1.35 -9.14 8.13
C PRO A 69 1.24 -7.64 7.84
N VAL A 70 0.04 -7.17 7.60
CA VAL A 70 -0.29 -5.78 7.26
C VAL A 70 -1.28 -5.26 8.30
N PRO A 71 -0.82 -4.47 9.29
CA PRO A 71 -1.68 -4.00 10.35
C PRO A 71 -2.65 -2.91 9.87
N VAL A 72 -3.80 -2.87 10.53
CA VAL A 72 -4.80 -1.80 10.45
C VAL A 72 -5.18 -1.39 11.86
N VAL A 73 -5.15 -0.09 12.13
CA VAL A 73 -5.66 0.50 13.37
C VAL A 73 -6.52 1.70 13.03
N GLY A 74 -7.56 1.93 13.83
CA GLY A 74 -8.43 3.07 13.63
C GLY A 74 -9.27 3.37 14.85
N TRP A 75 -9.67 4.62 14.94
CA TRP A 75 -10.60 5.10 15.95
C TRP A 75 -11.52 6.14 15.33
N VAL A 76 -12.80 6.03 15.63
CA VAL A 76 -13.81 7.02 15.27
C VAL A 76 -14.71 7.26 16.47
N SER A 77 -15.20 8.48 16.59
CA SER A 77 -16.11 8.87 17.64
C SER A 77 -17.16 9.82 17.11
N ARG A 78 -18.40 9.55 17.51
CA ARG A 78 -19.53 10.47 17.45
C ARG A 78 -19.85 10.85 18.89
N LEU A 79 -19.56 12.10 19.26
CA LEU A 79 -19.77 12.60 20.62
C LEU A 79 -21.26 12.53 20.97
N ASP A 80 -21.57 12.24 22.21
CA ASP A 80 -22.90 12.38 22.78
C ASP A 80 -22.96 13.56 23.76
N ASP A 81 -24.14 14.19 23.84
CA ASP A 81 -24.47 15.18 24.86
C ASP A 81 -25.81 14.76 25.48
N ASP A 82 -25.78 14.39 26.76
CA ASP A 82 -26.94 13.88 27.52
C ASP A 82 -27.76 12.77 26.78
N GLY A 83 -27.06 11.85 26.11
CA GLY A 83 -27.67 10.73 25.39
C GLY A 83 -28.23 11.10 24.01
N VAL A 84 -28.03 12.34 23.53
CA VAL A 84 -28.32 12.75 22.17
C VAL A 84 -27.05 12.66 21.33
N PRO A 85 -26.99 11.80 20.29
CA PRO A 85 -25.80 11.68 19.46
C PRO A 85 -25.57 12.95 18.62
N SER A 86 -24.41 13.58 18.78
CA SER A 86 -23.97 14.72 17.97
C SER A 86 -24.02 14.38 16.48
N ARG A 87 -24.36 15.36 15.64
CA ARG A 87 -24.30 15.19 14.18
C ARG A 87 -22.87 15.17 13.66
N LEU A 88 -21.89 15.56 14.48
CA LEU A 88 -20.48 15.59 14.13
C LEU A 88 -19.79 14.29 14.59
N ALA A 89 -19.02 13.70 13.70
CA ALA A 89 -18.13 12.58 13.98
C ALA A 89 -16.72 12.90 13.48
N PHE A 90 -15.72 12.32 14.14
CA PHE A 90 -14.33 12.46 13.75
C PHE A 90 -13.57 11.19 14.07
N GLY A 91 -12.39 11.04 13.47
CA GLY A 91 -11.56 9.88 13.71
C GLY A 91 -10.21 9.97 13.04
N VAL A 92 -9.42 8.95 13.29
CA VAL A 92 -8.12 8.73 12.67
C VAL A 92 -7.91 7.25 12.45
N GLY A 93 -7.29 6.88 11.34
CA GLY A 93 -6.81 5.51 11.16
C GLY A 93 -5.48 5.45 10.45
N ALA A 94 -4.84 4.29 10.56
CA ALA A 94 -3.58 3.99 9.90
C ALA A 94 -3.58 2.56 9.35
N TRP A 95 -3.14 2.42 8.11
CA TRP A 95 -3.10 1.15 7.38
C TRP A 95 -2.13 1.25 6.20
N ALA A 96 -1.67 0.10 5.69
CA ALA A 96 -0.99 0.08 4.40
C ALA A 96 -2.00 0.22 3.26
N THR A 97 -1.73 1.13 2.30
CA THR A 97 -2.63 1.35 1.15
C THR A 97 -2.05 0.81 -0.14
N PHE A 98 -0.72 0.76 -0.24
CA PHE A 98 -0.03 0.22 -1.40
C PHE A 98 1.19 -0.55 -0.92
N GLY A 99 1.49 -1.67 -1.58
CA GLY A 99 2.56 -2.55 -1.13
C GLY A 99 2.85 -3.65 -2.13
N GLY A 100 4.13 -3.84 -2.39
CA GLY A 100 4.66 -4.96 -3.16
C GLY A 100 6.08 -5.23 -2.72
N ARG A 101 6.38 -6.50 -2.45
CA ARG A 101 7.74 -6.98 -2.30
C ARG A 101 7.93 -8.16 -3.24
N VAL A 102 9.13 -8.32 -3.75
CA VAL A 102 9.58 -9.55 -4.37
C VAL A 102 11.06 -9.70 -4.04
N GLU A 103 11.47 -10.91 -3.70
CA GLU A 103 12.85 -11.24 -3.39
C GLU A 103 13.11 -12.64 -3.93
N TYR A 104 14.08 -12.75 -4.84
CA TYR A 104 14.51 -13.99 -5.46
C TYR A 104 15.94 -14.30 -5.04
N ASP A 105 16.25 -15.59 -4.90
CA ASP A 105 17.60 -16.02 -4.59
C ASP A 105 18.54 -15.67 -5.75
N ARG A 106 19.78 -15.28 -5.40
CA ARG A 106 20.84 -15.09 -6.40
C ARG A 106 21.22 -16.46 -6.97
N PHE A 107 21.46 -16.50 -8.28
CA PHE A 107 21.98 -17.70 -8.92
C PHE A 107 23.38 -18.02 -8.40
N VAL A 108 23.69 -19.31 -8.26
CA VAL A 108 25.00 -19.82 -7.85
C VAL A 108 25.45 -20.96 -8.76
N ASP A 109 26.75 -21.15 -8.91
CA ASP A 109 27.34 -22.31 -9.58
C ASP A 109 27.31 -23.56 -8.68
N ASP A 110 27.77 -24.69 -9.21
CA ASP A 110 27.84 -25.98 -8.49
C ASP A 110 28.72 -25.92 -7.23
N GLN A 111 29.58 -24.91 -7.11
CA GLN A 111 30.46 -24.66 -5.98
C GLN A 111 29.89 -23.60 -5.02
N GLY A 112 28.66 -23.12 -5.24
CA GLY A 112 27.99 -22.13 -4.42
C GLY A 112 28.51 -20.70 -4.60
N ARG A 113 29.27 -20.43 -5.67
CA ARG A 113 29.73 -19.08 -6.02
C ARG A 113 28.60 -18.34 -6.73
N PRO A 114 28.33 -17.07 -6.38
CA PRO A 114 27.37 -16.26 -7.11
C PRO A 114 27.64 -16.21 -8.61
N LEU A 115 26.61 -16.46 -9.41
CA LEU A 115 26.61 -16.27 -10.86
C LEU A 115 26.20 -14.83 -11.17
N ASP A 116 27.13 -13.90 -10.94
CA ASP A 116 26.94 -12.45 -11.09
C ASP A 116 26.72 -11.98 -12.55
N ASP A 117 26.75 -12.91 -13.51
CA ASP A 117 26.56 -12.65 -14.95
C ASP A 117 25.09 -12.80 -15.39
N ILE A 118 24.21 -13.29 -14.51
CA ILE A 118 22.81 -13.53 -14.85
C ILE A 118 21.96 -12.33 -14.40
N PRO A 119 21.30 -11.61 -15.32
CA PRO A 119 20.41 -10.52 -14.95
C PRO A 119 19.21 -11.02 -14.11
N ALA A 120 19.04 -10.46 -12.93
CA ALA A 120 17.97 -10.76 -12.00
C ALA A 120 17.55 -9.51 -11.19
N ILE A 121 16.26 -9.44 -10.90
CA ILE A 121 15.76 -8.57 -9.82
C ILE A 121 15.89 -9.39 -8.54
N ASN A 122 16.95 -9.15 -7.77
CA ASN A 122 17.17 -9.87 -6.52
C ASN A 122 16.14 -9.46 -5.47
N ARG A 123 15.89 -8.16 -5.36
CA ARG A 123 14.92 -7.61 -4.42
C ARG A 123 14.30 -6.34 -4.96
N SER A 124 12.98 -6.22 -4.83
CA SER A 124 12.27 -4.97 -5.04
C SER A 124 11.19 -4.85 -3.99
N SER A 125 11.14 -3.70 -3.32
CA SER A 125 10.15 -3.37 -2.30
C SER A 125 9.61 -1.99 -2.57
N ASN A 126 8.30 -1.85 -2.53
CA ASN A 126 7.60 -0.59 -2.64
C ASN A 126 6.42 -0.66 -1.69
N PHE A 127 6.33 0.25 -0.73
CA PHE A 127 5.33 0.19 0.31
C PHE A 127 4.89 1.57 0.76
N THR A 128 3.61 1.71 1.11
CA THR A 128 3.03 2.93 1.65
C THR A 128 2.08 2.65 2.80
N ILE A 129 2.33 3.33 3.92
CA ILE A 129 1.40 3.48 5.03
C ILE A 129 0.69 4.82 4.88
N GLU A 130 -0.61 4.85 5.13
CA GLU A 130 -1.36 6.10 5.27
C GLU A 130 -1.76 6.33 6.73
N VAL A 131 -1.70 7.59 7.16
CA VAL A 131 -2.37 8.09 8.37
C VAL A 131 -3.48 9.03 7.92
N VAL A 132 -4.70 8.77 8.37
CA VAL A 132 -5.91 9.35 7.79
C VAL A 132 -6.81 9.93 8.88
N PRO A 133 -6.59 11.18 9.31
CA PRO A 133 -7.59 11.90 10.09
C PRO A 133 -8.79 12.29 9.22
N GLY A 134 -9.99 12.26 9.79
CA GLY A 134 -11.19 12.68 9.09
C GLY A 134 -12.31 13.14 10.00
N VAL A 135 -13.28 13.78 9.38
CA VAL A 135 -14.47 14.36 9.99
C VAL A 135 -15.68 14.07 9.12
N ALA A 136 -16.84 13.89 9.73
CA ALA A 136 -18.10 13.73 9.04
C ALA A 136 -19.22 14.44 9.79
N TYR A 137 -20.22 14.86 9.02
CA TYR A 137 -21.35 15.60 9.52
C TYR A 137 -22.66 15.05 8.93
N GLU A 138 -23.57 14.68 9.82
CA GLU A 138 -24.94 14.31 9.49
C GLU A 138 -25.75 15.59 9.24
N VAL A 139 -25.90 15.97 7.97
CA VAL A 139 -26.62 17.19 7.55
C VAL A 139 -28.08 17.10 7.98
N ASN A 140 -28.68 15.93 7.79
CA ASN A 140 -30.02 15.58 8.23
C ASN A 140 -30.15 14.04 8.32
N ASP A 141 -31.35 13.54 8.64
CA ASP A 141 -31.59 12.12 8.85
C ASP A 141 -31.35 11.25 7.58
N VAL A 142 -31.26 11.89 6.41
CA VAL A 142 -31.08 11.25 5.11
C VAL A 142 -29.64 11.40 4.60
N LEU A 143 -28.99 12.56 4.77
CA LEU A 143 -27.71 12.90 4.17
C LEU A 143 -26.61 13.08 5.22
N ALA A 144 -25.50 12.37 5.03
CA ALA A 144 -24.22 12.61 5.70
C ALA A 144 -23.14 12.97 4.69
N LEU A 145 -22.24 13.87 5.08
CA LEU A 145 -21.06 14.27 4.33
C LEU A 145 -19.82 13.96 5.15
N GLY A 146 -18.70 13.68 4.50
CA GLY A 146 -17.44 13.44 5.17
C GLY A 146 -16.24 13.89 4.37
N PHE A 147 -15.17 14.17 5.09
CA PHE A 147 -13.89 14.54 4.55
C PHE A 147 -12.78 13.85 5.35
N ALA A 148 -11.78 13.32 4.66
CA ALA A 148 -10.59 12.77 5.27
C ALA A 148 -9.34 13.34 4.58
N PHE A 149 -8.37 13.74 5.38
CA PHE A 149 -7.04 14.07 4.92
C PHE A 149 -6.17 12.82 4.99
N ARG A 150 -5.35 12.58 3.98
CA ARG A 150 -4.53 11.37 3.84
C ARG A 150 -3.06 11.76 3.77
N LEU A 151 -2.29 11.33 4.76
CA LEU A 151 -0.83 11.46 4.77
C LEU A 151 -0.22 10.11 4.41
N GLY A 152 0.37 10.01 3.21
CA GLY A 152 1.12 8.85 2.76
C GLY A 152 2.58 8.93 3.18
N ILE A 153 3.11 7.82 3.69
CA ILE A 153 4.53 7.62 3.98
C ILE A 153 4.98 6.45 3.11
N GLY A 154 5.79 6.77 2.11
CA GLY A 154 6.26 5.81 1.11
C GLY A 154 7.72 5.43 1.33
N VAL A 155 8.01 4.16 1.06
CA VAL A 155 9.38 3.62 0.99
C VAL A 155 9.55 2.80 -0.27
N PHE A 156 10.74 2.85 -0.83
CA PHE A 156 11.15 2.13 -2.03
C PHE A 156 12.57 1.61 -1.83
N ASP A 157 12.78 0.33 -2.15
CA ASP A 157 14.10 -0.31 -2.16
C ASP A 157 14.21 -1.20 -3.39
N ALA A 158 15.36 -1.18 -4.04
CA ALA A 158 15.69 -2.09 -5.13
C ALA A 158 17.14 -2.57 -5.03
N ASP A 159 17.34 -3.87 -5.17
CA ASP A 159 18.63 -4.54 -5.37
C ASP A 159 18.48 -5.36 -6.67
N THR A 160 19.26 -4.99 -7.67
CA THR A 160 19.28 -5.69 -8.96
C THR A 160 20.71 -6.05 -9.31
N THR A 161 20.87 -7.29 -9.76
CA THR A 161 22.06 -7.74 -10.47
C THR A 161 21.71 -7.71 -11.94
N ALA A 162 22.24 -6.78 -12.72
CA ALA A 162 21.85 -6.64 -14.12
C ALA A 162 23.04 -6.21 -14.96
N ARG A 163 23.94 -7.14 -15.29
CA ARG A 163 25.09 -6.79 -16.14
C ARG A 163 24.66 -6.08 -17.43
N PRO A 164 25.30 -4.93 -17.75
CA PRO A 164 26.58 -4.50 -17.20
C PRO A 164 26.52 -3.67 -15.90
N SER A 165 25.36 -3.46 -15.27
CA SER A 165 25.20 -2.61 -14.09
C SER A 165 24.44 -3.26 -12.93
N ASP A 166 25.09 -3.41 -11.79
CA ASP A 166 24.39 -3.72 -10.53
C ASP A 166 23.88 -2.43 -9.91
N ALA A 167 22.73 -2.46 -9.24
CA ALA A 167 22.20 -1.28 -8.57
C ALA A 167 21.56 -1.59 -7.22
N VAL A 168 21.90 -0.78 -6.22
CA VAL A 168 21.29 -0.76 -4.90
C VAL A 168 20.73 0.62 -4.67
N LEU A 169 19.41 0.73 -4.58
CA LEU A 169 18.68 2.00 -4.51
C LEU A 169 17.76 1.98 -3.30
N SER A 170 17.71 3.08 -2.54
CA SER A 170 16.73 3.28 -1.48
C SER A 170 16.17 4.71 -1.55
N ALA A 171 14.87 4.85 -1.33
CA ALA A 171 14.21 6.15 -1.28
C ALA A 171 13.02 6.13 -0.32
N SER A 172 12.78 7.26 0.34
CA SER A 172 11.61 7.45 1.18
C SER A 172 11.04 8.85 1.00
N GLY A 173 9.80 9.04 1.42
CA GLY A 173 9.14 10.33 1.26
C GLY A 173 7.69 10.29 1.65
N ILE A 174 7.04 11.43 1.46
CA ILE A 174 5.67 11.63 1.86
C ILE A 174 4.82 12.17 0.71
N GLY A 175 3.54 11.90 0.81
CA GLY A 175 2.51 12.44 -0.08
C GLY A 175 1.30 12.87 0.73
N VAL A 176 0.53 13.78 0.17
CA VAL A 176 -0.73 14.22 0.77
C VAL A 176 -1.85 14.06 -0.24
N ALA A 177 -3.02 13.64 0.25
CA ALA A 177 -4.22 13.48 -0.53
C ALA A 177 -5.45 13.80 0.34
N ALA A 178 -6.62 13.82 -0.29
CA ALA A 178 -7.88 13.98 0.39
C ALA A 178 -8.93 13.00 -0.15
N THR A 179 -9.90 12.69 0.69
CA THR A 179 -11.12 11.97 0.32
C THR A 179 -12.32 12.79 0.76
N ALA A 180 -13.26 13.00 -0.15
CA ALA A 180 -14.58 13.52 0.18
C ALA A 180 -15.62 12.43 -0.05
N GLY A 181 -16.65 12.39 0.80
CA GLY A 181 -17.67 11.37 0.77
C GLY A 181 -19.06 11.92 1.05
N ALA A 182 -20.07 11.27 0.51
CA ALA A 182 -21.47 11.48 0.81
C ALA A 182 -22.16 10.13 1.03
N MET A 183 -23.12 10.10 1.94
CA MET A 183 -23.96 8.93 2.16
C MET A 183 -25.43 9.35 2.30
N VAL A 184 -26.30 8.68 1.53
CA VAL A 184 -27.73 8.90 1.50
C VAL A 184 -28.43 7.66 2.08
N LYS A 185 -29.16 7.83 3.19
CA LYS A 185 -29.97 6.80 3.84
C LYS A 185 -31.40 6.91 3.33
N LEU A 186 -31.82 5.99 2.47
CA LEU A 186 -33.18 5.96 1.93
C LEU A 186 -34.12 5.13 2.82
N SER A 187 -33.58 4.15 3.52
CA SER A 187 -34.28 3.38 4.56
C SER A 187 -33.28 2.84 5.59
N ARG A 188 -33.77 2.08 6.58
CA ARG A 188 -32.89 1.41 7.57
C ARG A 188 -31.90 0.44 6.92
N SER A 189 -32.29 -0.17 5.79
CA SER A 189 -31.52 -1.23 5.13
C SER A 189 -30.95 -0.81 3.77
N PHE A 190 -31.31 0.38 3.26
CA PHE A 190 -30.89 0.84 1.94
C PHE A 190 -30.17 2.18 2.02
N ARG A 191 -28.90 2.17 1.60
CA ARG A 191 -28.02 3.33 1.57
C ARG A 191 -27.30 3.41 0.22
N ILE A 192 -27.04 4.63 -0.21
CA ILE A 192 -26.22 4.93 -1.38
C ILE A 192 -25.04 5.77 -0.90
N GLY A 193 -23.82 5.33 -1.24
CA GLY A 193 -22.60 6.06 -0.94
C GLY A 193 -21.90 6.51 -2.21
N VAL A 194 -21.33 7.71 -2.18
CA VAL A 194 -20.41 8.22 -3.20
C VAL A 194 -19.17 8.74 -2.50
N ALA A 195 -18.00 8.42 -3.03
CA ALA A 195 -16.74 8.96 -2.54
C ALA A 195 -15.87 9.38 -3.71
N TYR A 196 -15.13 10.46 -3.51
CA TYR A 196 -14.11 10.96 -4.41
C TYR A 196 -12.78 11.03 -3.66
N ARG A 197 -11.75 10.41 -4.22
CA ARG A 197 -10.41 10.37 -3.68
C ARG A 197 -9.48 11.08 -4.64
N THR A 198 -8.71 12.04 -4.15
CA THR A 198 -7.63 12.61 -4.93
C THR A 198 -6.52 11.56 -5.07
N PRO A 199 -5.73 11.60 -6.17
CA PRO A 199 -4.51 10.81 -6.26
C PRO A 199 -3.61 11.08 -5.06
N LEU A 200 -2.96 10.03 -4.56
CA LEU A 200 -1.87 10.17 -3.60
C LEU A 200 -0.56 10.00 -4.36
N THR A 201 0.30 11.02 -4.30
CA THR A 201 1.65 10.97 -4.88
C THR A 201 2.67 11.17 -3.78
N ASN A 202 3.34 10.09 -3.38
CA ASN A 202 4.49 10.18 -2.49
C ASN A 202 5.71 10.54 -3.33
N LYS A 203 6.33 11.68 -3.03
CA LYS A 203 7.58 12.09 -3.67
C LYS A 203 8.73 11.53 -2.86
N LEU A 204 9.35 10.46 -3.36
CA LEU A 204 10.46 9.81 -2.69
C LEU A 204 11.78 10.37 -3.19
N THR A 205 12.67 10.62 -2.24
CA THR A 205 14.06 10.98 -2.50
C THR A 205 14.96 10.07 -1.70
N GLY A 206 16.11 9.73 -2.25
CA GLY A 206 17.13 8.98 -1.55
C GLY A 206 18.38 8.84 -2.39
N ASP A 207 19.12 7.79 -2.13
CA ASP A 207 20.45 7.55 -2.67
C ASP A 207 20.63 6.09 -3.04
N GLY A 208 21.69 5.83 -3.79
CA GLY A 208 22.04 4.48 -4.18
C GLY A 208 23.38 4.42 -4.89
N THR A 209 23.74 3.21 -5.26
CA THR A 209 24.94 2.93 -6.05
C THR A 209 24.55 2.20 -7.32
N VAL A 210 25.27 2.51 -8.40
CA VAL A 210 25.26 1.75 -9.64
C VAL A 210 26.69 1.33 -9.94
N ASP A 211 26.95 0.05 -10.11
CA ASP A 211 28.27 -0.48 -10.45
C ASP A 211 28.30 -0.95 -11.91
N THR A 212 28.96 -0.17 -12.77
CA THR A 212 29.20 -0.53 -14.19
C THR A 212 30.62 -1.05 -14.44
N GLY A 213 31.24 -1.70 -13.44
CA GLY A 213 32.69 -1.96 -13.35
C GLY A 213 33.46 -0.87 -12.58
N ARG A 214 32.74 0.11 -12.05
CA ARG A 214 33.17 1.11 -11.07
C ARG A 214 31.92 1.59 -10.36
N GLU A 215 31.96 1.63 -9.03
CA GLU A 215 30.86 2.14 -8.23
C GLU A 215 30.64 3.65 -8.47
N ILE A 216 29.39 4.00 -8.78
CA ILE A 216 28.94 5.38 -8.97
C ILE A 216 27.79 5.63 -8.00
N ALA A 217 27.96 6.61 -7.11
CA ALA A 217 26.88 7.11 -6.26
C ALA A 217 25.86 7.90 -7.09
N VAL A 218 24.58 7.67 -6.85
CA VAL A 218 23.47 8.31 -7.58
C VAL A 218 22.41 8.84 -6.62
N ASP A 219 21.80 9.98 -6.99
CA ASP A 219 20.59 10.47 -6.34
C ASP A 219 19.36 9.75 -6.92
N VAL A 220 18.49 9.26 -6.06
CA VAL A 220 17.27 8.54 -6.43
C VAL A 220 16.05 9.43 -6.24
N LYS A 221 15.19 9.51 -7.26
CA LYS A 221 13.87 10.17 -7.21
C LYS A 221 12.81 9.24 -7.78
N VAL A 222 11.79 8.95 -6.98
CA VAL A 222 10.68 8.06 -7.37
C VAL A 222 9.37 8.70 -6.97
N ASP A 223 8.47 8.86 -7.94
CA ASP A 223 7.10 9.29 -7.68
C ASP A 223 6.21 8.04 -7.58
N GLN A 224 5.66 7.83 -6.38
CA GLN A 224 4.78 6.74 -6.03
C GLN A 224 3.33 7.23 -6.15
N GLN A 225 2.62 6.85 -7.22
CA GLN A 225 1.27 7.35 -7.53
C GLN A 225 0.23 6.22 -7.60
N TRP A 226 -0.90 6.39 -6.91
CA TRP A 226 -2.11 5.56 -7.00
C TRP A 226 -3.38 6.34 -6.68
#